data_AF-A0A355FVJ9-F1
#
_entry.id   AF-A0A355FVJ9-F1
#
_cell.length_a   1.000
_cell.length_b   1.000
_cell.length_c   1.000
_cell.angle_alpha   90.00
_cell.angle_beta   90.00
_cell.angle_gamma   90.00
#
_symmetry.space_group_name_H-M   'P 1'
#
loop_
_entity.id
_entity.type
_entity.pdbx_description
1 polymer ?
#
loop_
_entity_poly.entity_id
_entity_poly.type
_entity_poly.pdbx_seq_one_letter_code
_entity_poly.pdbx_strand_id
1 'polypeptide(L)'
;MKESRMMQASILIFWTAFWGLSVVDKVVPDVHFLWVGKDFFALFVKFFGSLGLKDPLFATVALAGISALEALNFSLYAAACVNFLRRDHVLMEKWLFRGLFASMSLFALFSIGDQVFGDRFQLLEHGLFWFVLLATWLIYKYGIAGHGQNEEAPSTPIQRTAGFKTMLLLGALGTFAASASIWRFSDATFANVEAPVNGLEVAEGVYKFDFPFLADKRVWEATVEDFRASHPDLTINYIYTGPSELNSKKKTHLLLYIFTEPASAFSGSNLQVEAEA
;
A
#
# COMPACT_ATOMS: atom_id res chain seq x y z
N MET A 1 27.93 4.31 -28.97
CA MET A 1 28.60 3.67 -27.80
C MET A 1 28.48 4.49 -26.50
N LYS A 2 28.74 5.80 -26.49
CA LYS A 2 28.64 6.64 -25.27
C LYS A 2 27.20 6.84 -24.79
N GLU A 3 26.27 7.06 -25.71
CA GLU A 3 24.84 7.27 -25.44
C GLU A 3 24.17 6.03 -24.83
N SER A 4 24.38 4.84 -25.42
CA SER A 4 23.88 3.57 -24.86
C SER A 4 24.39 3.34 -23.42
N ARG A 5 25.67 3.64 -23.15
CA ARG A 5 26.23 3.53 -21.79
C ARG A 5 25.65 4.55 -20.81
N MET A 6 25.34 5.76 -21.26
CA MET A 6 24.64 6.76 -20.45
C MET A 6 23.22 6.29 -20.11
N MET A 7 22.48 5.75 -21.09
CA MET A 7 21.15 5.19 -20.84
C MET A 7 21.18 4.02 -19.85
N GLN A 8 22.16 3.11 -19.97
CA GLN A 8 22.38 2.03 -18.99
C GLN A 8 22.62 2.57 -17.58
N ALA A 9 23.50 3.58 -17.46
CA ALA A 9 23.78 4.23 -16.18
C ALA A 9 22.52 4.89 -15.60
N SER A 10 21.74 5.60 -16.41
CA SER A 10 20.50 6.24 -15.98
C SER A 10 19.47 5.23 -15.45
N ILE A 11 19.26 4.10 -16.16
CA ILE A 11 18.37 3.03 -15.72
C ILE A 11 18.84 2.46 -14.37
N LEU A 12 20.13 2.16 -14.25
CA LEU A 12 20.71 1.56 -13.05
C LEU A 12 20.63 2.51 -11.85
N ILE A 13 21.01 3.78 -12.03
CA ILE A 13 20.95 4.81 -11.00
C ILE A 13 19.50 5.04 -10.56
N PHE A 14 18.58 5.16 -11.52
CA PHE A 14 17.16 5.39 -11.23
C PHE A 14 16.59 4.28 -10.34
N TRP A 15 16.72 3.01 -10.74
CA TRP A 15 16.13 1.91 -9.96
C TRP A 15 16.86 1.65 -8.64
N THR A 16 18.18 1.87 -8.60
CA THR A 16 18.94 1.76 -7.34
C THR A 16 18.50 2.85 -6.36
N ALA A 17 18.34 4.09 -6.83
CA ALA A 17 17.87 5.20 -6.01
C ALA A 17 16.42 4.99 -5.57
N PHE A 18 15.54 4.54 -6.47
CA PHE A 18 14.14 4.24 -6.16
C PHE A 18 14.03 3.27 -4.98
N TRP A 19 14.67 2.09 -5.07
CA TRP A 19 14.63 1.11 -3.99
C TRP A 19 15.41 1.54 -2.76
N GLY A 20 16.53 2.25 -2.92
CA GLY A 20 17.30 2.79 -1.81
C GLY A 20 16.51 3.78 -0.99
N LEU A 21 15.81 4.72 -1.64
CA LEU A 21 14.93 5.69 -0.98
C LEU A 21 13.72 4.99 -0.35
N SER A 22 13.17 3.95 -0.98
CA SER A 22 12.08 3.15 -0.39
C SER A 22 12.49 2.47 0.92
N VAL A 23 13.72 1.91 0.98
CA VAL A 23 14.28 1.35 2.21
C VAL A 23 14.53 2.43 3.26
N VAL A 24 15.09 3.59 2.86
CA VAL A 24 15.32 4.72 3.77
C VAL A 24 14.00 5.21 4.38
N ASP A 25 12.92 5.28 3.60
CA ASP A 25 11.60 5.70 4.06
C ASP A 25 11.03 4.80 5.17
N LYS A 26 11.41 3.51 5.18
CA LYS A 26 10.99 2.56 6.21
C LYS A 26 11.91 2.53 7.44
N VAL A 27 13.18 2.91 7.27
CA VAL A 27 14.16 2.99 8.37
C VAL A 27 14.03 4.33 9.12
N VAL A 28 13.65 5.39 8.40
CA VAL A 28 13.52 6.75 8.93
C VAL A 28 12.05 7.21 8.77
N PRO A 29 11.15 6.73 9.65
CA PRO A 29 9.71 7.01 9.54
C PRO A 29 9.34 8.43 9.99
N ASP A 30 10.24 9.13 10.69
CA ASP A 30 9.98 10.41 11.32
C ASP A 30 10.22 11.62 10.40
N VAL A 31 9.65 12.75 10.82
CA VAL A 31 9.84 14.04 10.16
C VAL A 31 11.17 14.65 10.60
N HIS A 32 12.09 14.76 9.65
CA HIS A 32 13.35 15.46 9.77
C HIS A 32 13.38 16.66 8.83
N PHE A 33 14.34 17.56 9.05
CA PHE A 33 14.48 18.82 8.29
C PHE A 33 14.51 18.65 6.77
N LEU A 34 15.08 17.54 6.26
CA LEU A 34 15.20 17.24 4.82
C LEU A 34 14.45 15.97 4.39
N TRP A 35 13.72 15.33 5.30
CA TRP A 35 13.07 14.05 5.04
C TRP A 35 11.75 13.97 5.79
N VAL A 36 10.67 13.74 5.06
CA VAL A 36 9.35 13.53 5.66
C VAL A 36 8.99 12.07 5.40
N GLY A 37 9.37 11.21 6.36
CA GLY A 37 9.07 9.79 6.29
C GLY A 37 7.57 9.52 6.36
N LYS A 38 7.14 8.42 5.75
CA LYS A 38 5.79 7.89 5.94
C LYS A 38 5.78 6.87 7.07
N ASP A 39 4.90 7.05 8.05
CA ASP A 39 4.68 6.05 9.10
C ASP A 39 3.91 4.83 8.53
N PHE A 40 4.67 3.91 7.93
CA PHE A 40 4.12 2.66 7.39
C PHE A 40 3.62 1.73 8.47
N PHE A 41 4.15 1.80 9.70
CA PHE A 41 3.66 0.95 10.79
C PHE A 41 2.24 1.34 11.15
N ALA A 42 1.97 2.62 11.38
CA ALA A 42 0.62 3.10 11.65
C ALA A 42 -0.32 2.84 10.46
N LEU A 43 0.17 2.92 9.22
CA LEU A 43 -0.63 2.57 8.05
C LEU A 43 -1.00 1.09 8.03
N PHE A 44 -0.04 0.19 8.28
CA PHE A 44 -0.27 -1.25 8.29
C PHE A 44 -1.20 -1.65 9.44
N VAL A 45 -1.02 -1.10 10.64
CA VAL A 45 -1.94 -1.32 11.77
C VAL A 45 -3.36 -0.92 11.39
N LYS A 46 -3.54 0.15 10.62
CA LYS A 46 -4.87 0.56 10.13
C LYS A 46 -5.44 -0.36 9.06
N PHE A 47 -4.62 -0.82 8.12
CA PHE A 47 -5.02 -1.77 7.09
C PHE A 47 -5.43 -3.13 7.68
N PHE A 48 -4.65 -3.67 8.62
CA PHE A 48 -5.04 -4.89 9.32
C PHE A 48 -6.23 -4.65 10.28
N GLY A 49 -6.30 -3.46 10.89
CA GLY A 49 -7.42 -3.04 11.73
C GLY A 49 -8.76 -2.94 10.99
N SER A 50 -8.79 -2.40 9.75
CA SER A 50 -10.00 -2.35 8.91
C SER A 50 -10.50 -3.73 8.52
N LEU A 51 -9.59 -4.69 8.50
CA LEU A 51 -9.83 -6.11 8.28
C LEU A 51 -10.23 -6.85 9.57
N GLY A 52 -10.32 -6.18 10.72
CA GLY A 52 -10.67 -6.79 12.01
C GLY A 52 -9.49 -7.46 12.74
N LEU A 53 -8.29 -7.45 12.15
CA LEU A 53 -7.05 -7.92 12.78
C LEU A 53 -6.45 -6.82 13.63
N LYS A 54 -6.88 -6.76 14.90
CA LYS A 54 -6.46 -5.73 15.86
C LYS A 54 -5.09 -5.97 16.49
N ASP A 55 -4.54 -7.18 16.36
CA ASP A 55 -3.22 -7.51 16.90
C ASP A 55 -2.11 -6.85 16.05
N PRO A 56 -1.30 -5.93 16.62
CA PRO A 56 -0.21 -5.26 15.91
C PRO A 56 0.87 -6.22 15.37
N LEU A 57 0.92 -7.47 15.84
CA LEU A 57 1.86 -8.47 15.37
C LEU A 57 1.71 -8.75 13.86
N PHE A 58 0.48 -8.77 13.34
CA PHE A 58 0.24 -8.96 11.90
C PHE A 58 0.83 -7.82 11.07
N ALA A 59 0.60 -6.58 11.50
CA ALA A 59 1.18 -5.40 10.86
C ALA A 59 2.71 -5.41 10.90
N THR A 60 3.28 -5.84 12.04
CA THR A 60 4.74 -5.91 12.24
C THR A 60 5.39 -6.94 11.33
N VAL A 61 4.85 -8.16 11.28
CA VAL A 61 5.38 -9.25 10.44
C VAL A 61 5.25 -8.91 8.96
N ALA A 62 4.11 -8.36 8.54
CA ALA A 62 3.89 -7.96 7.15
C ALA A 62 4.85 -6.82 6.74
N LEU A 63 5.02 -5.80 7.58
CA LEU A 63 5.93 -4.70 7.33
C LEU A 63 7.38 -5.17 7.27
N ALA A 64 7.81 -6.03 8.20
CA ALA A 64 9.16 -6.61 8.19
C ALA A 64 9.42 -7.43 6.93
N GLY A 65 8.44 -8.26 6.52
CA GLY A 65 8.53 -9.09 5.32
C GLY A 65 8.67 -8.25 4.05
N ILE A 66 7.83 -7.22 3.90
CA ILE A 66 7.89 -6.29 2.76
C ILE A 66 9.21 -5.52 2.77
N SER A 67 9.62 -4.98 3.91
CA SER A 67 10.88 -4.24 4.04
C SER A 67 12.09 -5.09 3.64
N ALA A 68 12.09 -6.37 4.01
CA ALA A 68 13.14 -7.30 3.61
C ALA A 68 13.16 -7.55 2.09
N LEU A 69 11.99 -7.66 1.45
CA LEU A 69 11.89 -7.81 -0.01
C LEU A 69 12.35 -6.56 -0.76
N GLU A 70 12.07 -5.37 -0.23
CA GLU A 70 12.56 -4.11 -0.78
C GLU A 70 14.09 -3.97 -0.65
N ALA A 71 14.64 -4.31 0.52
CA ALA A 71 16.08 -4.33 0.74
C ALA A 71 16.79 -5.35 -0.16
N LEU A 72 16.15 -6.50 -0.42
CA LEU A 72 16.63 -7.47 -1.39
C LEU A 72 16.64 -6.87 -2.81
N ASN A 73 15.56 -6.22 -3.23
CA ASN A 73 15.50 -5.53 -4.52
C ASN A 73 16.60 -4.47 -4.67
N PHE A 74 16.77 -3.60 -3.67
CA PHE A 74 17.86 -2.64 -3.62
C PHE A 74 19.22 -3.30 -3.82
N SER A 75 19.47 -4.42 -3.11
CA SER A 75 20.73 -5.17 -3.21
C SER A 75 20.98 -5.73 -4.61
N LEU A 76 19.93 -6.16 -5.33
CA LEU A 76 20.04 -6.64 -6.72
C LEU A 76 20.46 -5.51 -7.67
N TYR A 77 19.87 -4.32 -7.54
CA TYR A 77 20.26 -3.16 -8.35
C TYR A 77 21.62 -2.60 -7.98
N ALA A 78 21.98 -2.59 -6.70
CA ALA A 78 23.31 -2.24 -6.24
C ALA A 78 24.37 -3.20 -6.83
N ALA A 79 24.10 -4.51 -6.85
CA ALA A 79 24.97 -5.48 -7.51
C ALA A 79 25.09 -5.21 -9.02
N ALA A 80 24.00 -4.85 -9.70
CA ALA A 80 24.04 -4.46 -11.11
C ALA A 80 24.89 -3.19 -11.33
N CYS A 81 24.77 -2.18 -10.48
CA CYS A 81 25.60 -0.97 -10.48
C CYS A 81 27.08 -1.28 -10.29
N VAL A 82 27.45 -2.13 -9.32
CA VAL A 82 28.84 -2.52 -9.09
C VAL A 82 29.43 -3.21 -10.33
N ASN A 83 28.68 -4.11 -10.96
CA ASN A 83 29.14 -4.80 -12.17
C ASN A 83 29.21 -3.85 -13.39
N PHE A 84 28.33 -2.86 -13.47
CA PHE A 84 28.43 -1.77 -14.46
C PHE A 84 29.74 -0.98 -14.31
N LEU A 85 30.14 -0.64 -13.08
CA LEU A 85 31.41 0.04 -12.79
C LEU A 85 32.62 -0.85 -13.14
N ARG A 86 32.53 -2.15 -12.86
CA ARG A 86 33.54 -3.16 -13.22
C ARG A 86 33.62 -3.48 -14.71
N ARG A 87 32.70 -2.94 -15.52
CA ARG A 87 32.58 -3.20 -16.97
C ARG A 87 32.26 -4.66 -17.31
N ASP A 88 31.68 -5.41 -16.37
CA ASP A 88 31.19 -6.77 -16.62
C ASP A 88 29.74 -6.69 -17.10
N HIS A 89 29.57 -6.66 -18.42
CA HIS A 89 28.26 -6.49 -19.06
C HIS A 89 27.33 -7.69 -18.83
N VAL A 90 27.87 -8.91 -18.80
CA VAL A 90 27.09 -10.14 -18.63
C VAL A 90 26.52 -10.23 -17.23
N LEU A 91 27.35 -10.01 -16.20
CA LEU A 91 26.87 -10.00 -14.82
C LEU A 91 25.95 -8.81 -14.55
N MET A 92 26.24 -7.64 -15.11
CA MET A 92 25.38 -6.47 -14.97
C MET A 92 23.97 -6.72 -15.51
N GLU A 93 23.83 -7.24 -16.74
CA GLU A 93 22.53 -7.59 -17.33
C GLU A 93 21.79 -8.61 -16.45
N LYS A 94 22.50 -9.64 -15.98
CA LYS A 94 21.91 -10.70 -15.14
C LYS A 94 21.35 -10.16 -13.82
N TRP A 95 22.08 -9.28 -13.14
CA TRP A 95 21.62 -8.67 -11.89
C TRP A 95 20.50 -7.65 -12.13
N LEU A 96 20.58 -6.88 -13.21
CA LEU A 96 19.51 -5.96 -13.62
C LEU A 96 18.21 -6.72 -13.90
N PHE A 97 18.26 -7.81 -14.67
CA PHE A 97 17.09 -8.64 -14.96
C PHE A 97 16.46 -9.19 -13.68
N ARG A 98 17.29 -9.71 -12.76
CA ARG A 98 16.82 -10.21 -11.45
C ARG A 98 16.13 -9.12 -10.63
N GLY A 99 16.74 -7.93 -10.58
CA GLY A 99 16.15 -6.76 -9.90
C GLY A 99 14.81 -6.36 -10.51
N LEU A 100 14.73 -6.26 -11.84
CA LEU A 100 13.49 -5.92 -12.56
C LEU A 100 12.39 -6.95 -12.31
N PHE A 101 12.71 -8.25 -12.41
CA PHE A 101 11.74 -9.33 -12.18
C PHE A 101 11.24 -9.37 -10.73
N ALA A 102 12.15 -9.22 -9.76
CA ALA A 102 11.80 -9.17 -8.34
C ALA A 102 10.97 -7.93 -8.02
N SER A 103 11.27 -6.78 -8.64
CA SER A 103 10.50 -5.54 -8.51
C SER A 103 9.10 -5.70 -9.09
N MET A 104 8.96 -6.29 -10.28
CA MET A 104 7.65 -6.55 -10.88
C MET A 104 6.79 -7.46 -10.01
N SER A 105 7.41 -8.49 -9.41
CA SER A 105 6.72 -9.39 -8.48
C SER A 105 6.26 -8.64 -7.22
N LEU A 106 7.10 -7.75 -6.68
CA LEU A 106 6.78 -6.96 -5.50
C LEU A 106 5.70 -5.92 -5.77
N PHE A 107 5.73 -5.22 -6.90
CA PHE A 107 4.64 -4.30 -7.28
C PHE A 107 3.33 -5.03 -7.56
N ALA A 108 3.37 -6.24 -8.13
CA ALA A 108 2.16 -7.05 -8.27
C ALA A 108 1.57 -7.42 -6.89
N LEU A 109 2.43 -7.78 -5.92
CA LEU A 109 2.02 -8.01 -4.53
C LEU A 109 1.40 -6.75 -3.91
N PHE A 110 2.02 -5.58 -4.12
CA PHE A 110 1.47 -4.31 -3.64
C PHE A 110 0.13 -3.98 -4.29
N SER A 111 -0.03 -4.13 -5.60
CA SER A 111 -1.31 -3.91 -6.28
C SER A 111 -2.41 -4.84 -5.78
N ILE A 112 -2.08 -6.11 -5.48
CA ILE A 112 -3.04 -7.02 -4.83
C ILE A 112 -3.40 -6.49 -3.43
N GLY A 113 -2.40 -6.08 -2.64
CA GLY A 113 -2.61 -5.47 -1.33
C GLY A 113 -3.52 -4.24 -1.40
N ASP A 114 -3.21 -3.29 -2.28
CA ASP A 114 -3.99 -2.07 -2.47
C ASP A 114 -5.44 -2.37 -2.84
N GLN A 115 -5.67 -3.39 -3.66
CA GLN A 115 -7.03 -3.81 -4.01
C GLN A 115 -7.77 -4.41 -2.80
N VAL A 116 -7.07 -5.18 -1.96
CA VAL A 116 -7.63 -5.81 -0.75
C VAL A 116 -7.96 -4.77 0.32
N PHE A 117 -7.08 -3.79 0.50
CA PHE A 117 -7.25 -2.73 1.49
C PHE A 117 -8.05 -1.53 0.95
N GLY A 118 -8.33 -1.48 -0.35
CA GLY A 118 -9.11 -0.43 -1.01
C GLY A 118 -8.34 0.86 -1.34
N ASP A 119 -7.01 0.85 -1.34
CA ASP A 119 -6.18 2.02 -1.65
C ASP A 119 -6.07 2.26 -3.16
N ARG A 120 -7.08 2.92 -3.72
CA ARG A 120 -7.18 3.17 -5.17
C ARG A 120 -6.07 4.05 -5.73
N PHE A 121 -5.51 4.95 -4.92
CA PHE A 121 -4.46 5.85 -5.36
C PHE A 121 -3.13 5.10 -5.48
N GLN A 122 -2.77 4.31 -4.45
CA GLN A 122 -1.57 3.49 -4.47
C GLN A 122 -1.65 2.38 -5.53
N LEU A 123 -2.85 1.81 -5.77
CA LEU A 123 -3.07 0.83 -6.83
C LEU A 123 -2.65 1.36 -8.21
N LEU A 124 -3.01 2.60 -8.53
CA LEU A 124 -2.66 3.22 -9.81
C LEU A 124 -1.16 3.47 -9.92
N GLU A 125 -0.54 3.98 -8.85
CA GLU A 125 0.91 4.21 -8.80
C GLU A 125 1.70 2.90 -8.95
N HIS A 126 1.37 1.87 -8.17
CA HIS A 126 2.04 0.57 -8.22
C HIS A 126 1.82 -0.15 -9.56
N GLY A 127 0.60 -0.08 -10.11
CA GLY A 127 0.29 -0.62 -11.44
C GLY A 127 1.10 0.07 -12.54
N LEU A 128 1.24 1.40 -12.47
CA LEU A 128 2.08 2.16 -13.42
C LEU A 128 3.55 1.73 -13.31
N PHE A 129 4.11 1.63 -12.10
CA PHE A 129 5.49 1.18 -11.90
C PHE A 129 5.74 -0.22 -12.46
N TRP A 130 4.76 -1.12 -12.35
CA TRP A 130 4.83 -2.45 -12.97
C TRP A 130 5.03 -2.37 -14.49
N PHE A 131 4.27 -1.54 -15.19
CA PHE A 131 4.45 -1.33 -16.63
C PHE A 131 5.76 -0.63 -16.97
N VAL A 132 6.20 0.35 -16.17
CA VAL A 132 7.49 1.04 -16.36
C VAL A 132 8.66 0.07 -16.21
N LEU A 133 8.60 -0.91 -15.30
CA LEU A 133 9.60 -1.97 -15.17
C LEU A 133 9.65 -2.88 -16.41
N LEU A 134 8.49 -3.29 -16.90
CA LEU A 134 8.39 -4.07 -18.13
C LEU A 134 8.98 -3.30 -19.32
N ALA A 135 8.60 -2.04 -19.48
CA ALA A 135 9.13 -1.16 -20.52
C ALA A 135 10.65 -0.97 -20.36
N THR A 136 11.15 -0.80 -19.14
CA THR A 136 12.58 -0.70 -18.86
C THR A 136 13.32 -1.93 -19.38
N TRP A 137 12.82 -3.14 -19.10
CA TRP A 137 13.44 -4.38 -19.59
C TRP A 137 13.45 -4.44 -21.12
N LEU A 138 12.33 -4.11 -21.76
CA LEU A 138 12.21 -4.12 -23.22
C LEU A 138 13.15 -3.11 -23.88
N ILE A 139 13.21 -1.88 -23.36
CA ILE A 139 14.12 -0.83 -23.83
C ILE A 139 15.56 -1.26 -23.64
N TYR A 140 15.91 -1.81 -22.48
CA TYR A 140 17.26 -2.30 -22.21
C TYR A 140 17.64 -3.42 -23.18
N LYS A 141 16.80 -4.45 -23.32
CA LYS A 141 17.12 -5.65 -24.08
C LYS A 141 17.16 -5.40 -25.59
N TYR A 142 16.17 -4.69 -26.12
CA TYR A 142 15.99 -4.52 -27.56
C TYR A 142 16.51 -3.18 -28.09
N GLY A 143 16.47 -2.12 -27.28
CA GLY A 143 16.90 -0.77 -27.68
C GLY A 143 18.36 -0.44 -27.34
N ILE A 144 18.88 -0.94 -26.21
CA ILE A 144 20.21 -0.57 -25.70
C ILE A 144 21.24 -1.69 -25.92
N ALA A 145 20.87 -2.93 -25.60
CA ALA A 145 21.75 -4.11 -25.74
C ALA A 145 21.73 -4.69 -27.17
N GLY A 146 20.68 -4.43 -27.95
CA GLY A 146 20.45 -5.01 -29.29
C GLY A 146 21.31 -4.49 -30.44
N HIS A 147 22.29 -3.60 -30.19
CA HIS A 147 23.16 -3.04 -31.23
C HIS A 147 24.53 -3.73 -31.38
N GLY A 148 24.76 -4.87 -30.72
CA GLY A 148 25.91 -5.75 -30.98
C GLY A 148 25.52 -6.89 -31.91
N GLN A 149 26.11 -6.94 -33.10
CA GLN A 149 25.95 -8.02 -34.07
C GLN A 149 26.40 -9.39 -33.53
N ASN A 150 25.73 -10.45 -34.00
CA ASN A 150 26.17 -11.86 -34.03
C ASN A 150 26.58 -12.50 -32.70
N GLU A 151 25.60 -12.88 -31.88
CA GLU A 151 25.70 -14.13 -31.12
C GLU A 151 24.36 -14.85 -31.21
N GLU A 152 24.44 -16.18 -31.27
CA GLU A 152 23.35 -17.13 -31.37
C GLU A 152 22.17 -16.75 -30.47
N ALA A 153 20.96 -17.15 -30.89
CA ALA A 153 19.70 -17.01 -30.16
C ALA A 153 19.94 -17.10 -28.64
N PRO A 154 19.41 -16.14 -27.84
CA PRO A 154 19.82 -15.98 -26.47
C PRO A 154 19.62 -17.31 -25.76
N SER A 155 20.72 -17.99 -25.41
CA SER A 155 20.68 -19.08 -24.47
C SER A 155 20.26 -18.43 -23.16
N THR A 156 18.95 -18.34 -22.92
CA THR A 156 18.42 -17.74 -21.72
C THR A 156 19.13 -18.40 -20.54
N PRO A 157 19.96 -17.67 -19.76
CA PRO A 157 20.74 -18.29 -18.68
C PRO A 157 19.84 -18.76 -17.52
N ILE A 158 18.52 -18.59 -17.71
CA ILE A 158 17.44 -18.80 -16.76
C ILE A 158 16.82 -20.19 -16.94
N GLN A 159 16.88 -20.81 -18.12
CA GLN A 159 16.11 -22.05 -18.37
C GLN A 159 16.76 -23.34 -17.82
N ARG A 160 18.01 -23.31 -17.32
CA ARG A 160 18.77 -24.54 -17.00
C ARG A 160 19.49 -24.57 -15.65
N THR A 161 19.04 -23.82 -14.65
CA THR A 161 19.47 -24.09 -13.27
C THR A 161 18.32 -24.75 -12.50
N ALA A 162 18.59 -25.87 -11.83
CA ALA A 162 17.60 -26.59 -11.03
C ALA A 162 16.88 -25.65 -10.03
N GLY A 163 17.57 -24.63 -9.53
CA GLY A 163 17.02 -23.60 -8.66
C GLY A 163 15.99 -22.66 -9.31
N PHE A 164 16.00 -22.46 -10.64
CA PHE A 164 15.01 -21.60 -11.30
C PHE A 164 13.62 -22.24 -11.31
N LYS A 165 13.53 -23.54 -11.61
CA LYS A 165 12.26 -24.28 -11.52
C LYS A 165 11.73 -24.26 -10.09
N THR A 166 12.60 -24.50 -9.10
CA THR A 166 12.22 -24.46 -7.68
C THR A 166 11.76 -23.07 -7.26
N MET A 167 12.45 -22.00 -7.68
CA MET A 167 12.06 -20.62 -7.37
C MET A 167 10.72 -20.24 -8.03
N LEU A 168 10.50 -20.64 -9.28
CA LEU A 168 9.25 -20.36 -9.99
C LEU A 168 8.08 -21.12 -9.37
N LEU A 169 8.33 -22.36 -8.94
CA LEU A 169 7.34 -23.20 -8.27
C LEU A 169 7.02 -22.69 -6.86
N LEU A 170 8.03 -22.30 -6.08
CA LEU A 170 7.85 -21.65 -4.77
C LEU A 170 7.19 -20.28 -4.89
N GLY A 171 7.54 -19.49 -5.91
CA GLY A 171 6.90 -18.22 -6.21
C GLY A 171 5.42 -18.40 -6.55
N ALA A 172 5.10 -19.34 -7.44
CA ALA A 172 3.72 -19.67 -7.80
C ALA A 172 2.92 -20.20 -6.60
N LEU A 173 3.50 -21.10 -5.78
CA LEU A 173 2.89 -21.60 -4.55
C LEU A 173 2.68 -20.48 -3.53
N GLY A 174 3.66 -19.59 -3.36
CA GLY A 174 3.58 -18.45 -2.46
C GLY A 174 2.50 -17.45 -2.91
N THR A 175 2.45 -17.13 -4.20
CA THR A 175 1.38 -16.29 -4.77
C THR A 175 0.03 -16.96 -4.59
N PHE A 176 -0.11 -18.25 -4.90
CA PHE A 176 -1.38 -18.96 -4.72
C PHE A 176 -1.80 -19.02 -3.26
N ALA A 177 -0.89 -19.32 -2.34
CA ALA A 177 -1.16 -19.35 -0.90
C ALA A 177 -1.55 -17.97 -0.37
N ALA A 178 -0.84 -16.91 -0.79
CA ALA A 178 -1.17 -15.53 -0.44
C ALA A 178 -2.54 -15.14 -1.01
N SER A 179 -2.81 -15.40 -2.29
CA SER A 179 -4.10 -15.12 -2.92
C SER A 179 -5.24 -15.89 -2.28
N ALA A 180 -5.07 -17.18 -1.97
CA ALA A 180 -6.08 -17.99 -1.30
C ALA A 180 -6.29 -17.55 0.16
N SER A 181 -5.23 -17.19 0.87
CA SER A 181 -5.31 -16.62 2.21
C SER A 181 -6.08 -15.30 2.18
N ILE A 182 -5.73 -14.41 1.27
CA ILE A 182 -6.40 -13.12 1.06
C ILE A 182 -7.86 -13.32 0.69
N TRP A 183 -8.18 -14.27 -0.20
CA TRP A 183 -9.55 -14.50 -0.65
C TRP A 183 -10.41 -15.09 0.46
N ARG A 184 -9.91 -16.11 1.19
CA ARG A 184 -10.61 -16.65 2.37
C ARG A 184 -10.77 -15.59 3.45
N PHE A 185 -9.74 -14.78 3.65
CA PHE A 185 -9.76 -13.70 4.61
C PHE A 185 -10.82 -12.66 4.22
N SER A 186 -10.78 -12.20 2.97
CA SER A 186 -11.75 -11.26 2.41
C SER A 186 -13.17 -11.80 2.52
N ASP A 187 -13.44 -13.03 2.12
CA ASP A 187 -14.76 -13.68 2.26
C ASP A 187 -15.23 -13.70 3.73
N ALA A 188 -14.33 -14.02 4.67
CA ALA A 188 -14.64 -14.06 6.09
C ALA A 188 -14.85 -12.67 6.72
N THR A 189 -14.25 -11.61 6.19
CA THR A 189 -14.29 -10.26 6.78
C THR A 189 -15.13 -9.27 5.99
N PHE A 190 -15.56 -9.59 4.76
CA PHE A 190 -16.32 -8.67 3.91
C PHE A 190 -17.67 -8.28 4.53
N ALA A 191 -18.31 -9.19 5.27
CA ALA A 191 -19.53 -8.89 6.01
C ALA A 191 -19.34 -7.77 7.07
N ASN A 192 -18.11 -7.60 7.59
CA ASN A 192 -17.80 -6.53 8.54
C ASN A 192 -17.61 -5.18 7.86
N VAL A 193 -17.46 -5.14 6.52
CA VAL A 193 -17.33 -3.89 5.76
C VAL A 193 -18.64 -3.11 5.78
N GLU A 194 -19.79 -3.76 5.91
CA GLU A 194 -21.11 -3.10 5.97
C GLU A 194 -21.64 -2.95 7.41
N ALA A 195 -20.92 -3.47 8.42
CA ALA A 195 -21.40 -3.49 9.80
C ALA A 195 -21.34 -2.10 10.46
N PRO A 196 -22.33 -1.73 11.30
CA PRO A 196 -22.32 -0.48 12.05
C PRO A 196 -21.11 -0.40 12.98
N VAL A 197 -20.58 0.81 13.12
CA VAL A 197 -19.40 1.10 13.96
C VAL A 197 -19.88 1.43 15.37
N ASN A 198 -19.33 0.75 16.37
CA ASN A 198 -19.66 1.05 17.76
C ASN A 198 -19.04 2.39 18.20
N GLY A 199 -19.88 3.26 18.78
CA GLY A 199 -19.45 4.53 19.36
C GLY A 199 -18.92 4.38 20.78
N LEU A 200 -17.97 5.23 21.13
CA LEU A 200 -17.50 5.42 22.51
C LEU A 200 -17.97 6.78 23.02
N GLU A 201 -18.66 6.80 24.15
CA GLU A 201 -18.98 8.05 24.82
C GLU A 201 -17.69 8.67 25.37
N VAL A 202 -17.35 9.87 24.88
CA VAL A 202 -16.11 10.58 25.23
C VAL A 202 -16.37 11.75 26.18
N ALA A 203 -17.61 12.23 26.21
CA ALA A 203 -18.13 13.23 27.13
C ALA A 203 -19.65 13.03 27.22
N GLU A 204 -20.28 13.58 28.26
CA GLU A 204 -21.74 13.48 28.44
C GLU A 204 -22.47 13.98 27.18
N GLY A 205 -23.25 13.09 26.57
CA GLY A 205 -23.98 13.39 25.33
C GLY A 205 -23.10 13.55 24.08
N VAL A 206 -21.85 13.09 24.11
CA VAL A 206 -20.92 13.15 22.97
C VAL A 206 -20.32 11.77 22.71
N TYR A 207 -20.67 11.20 21.57
CA TYR A 207 -20.23 9.88 21.13
C TYR A 207 -19.26 9.99 19.97
N LYS A 208 -18.10 9.36 20.10
CA LYS A 208 -17.05 9.29 19.08
C LYS A 208 -17.09 7.94 18.36
N PHE A 209 -17.06 8.00 17.04
CA PHE A 209 -17.02 6.86 16.13
C PHE A 209 -15.74 6.93 15.29
N ASP A 210 -15.05 5.80 15.18
CA ASP A 210 -13.83 5.66 14.39
C ASP A 210 -14.13 4.74 13.19
N PHE A 211 -14.45 5.35 12.05
CA PHE A 211 -14.86 4.59 10.87
C PHE A 211 -13.66 3.95 10.19
N PRO A 212 -13.74 2.64 9.85
CA PRO A 212 -12.67 1.96 9.14
C PRO A 212 -12.48 2.53 7.73
N PHE A 213 -11.30 2.31 7.16
CA PHE A 213 -10.90 2.81 5.84
C PHE A 213 -11.91 2.47 4.72
N LEU A 214 -12.55 1.30 4.79
CA LEU A 214 -13.51 0.83 3.80
C LEU A 214 -14.95 1.28 4.08
N ALA A 215 -15.20 2.02 5.17
CA ALA A 215 -16.53 2.47 5.50
C ALA A 215 -17.04 3.47 4.45
N ASP A 216 -18.19 3.14 3.88
CA ASP A 216 -18.86 3.99 2.91
C ASP A 216 -20.14 4.59 3.51
N LYS A 217 -20.95 5.20 2.63
CA LYS A 217 -22.24 5.78 3.02
C LYS A 217 -23.15 4.77 3.75
N ARG A 218 -23.17 3.51 3.35
CA ARG A 218 -24.06 2.50 3.95
C ARG A 218 -23.66 2.18 5.38
N VAL A 219 -22.36 2.07 5.63
CA VAL A 219 -21.81 1.89 6.97
C VAL A 219 -22.17 3.06 7.87
N TRP A 220 -22.10 4.28 7.33
CA TRP A 220 -22.52 5.48 8.05
C TRP A 220 -24.02 5.46 8.38
N GLU A 221 -24.88 5.17 7.40
CA GLU A 221 -26.34 5.08 7.61
C GLU A 221 -26.67 4.00 8.64
N ALA A 222 -26.11 2.79 8.50
CA ALA A 222 -26.28 1.70 9.44
C ALA A 222 -25.79 2.05 10.86
N THR A 223 -24.68 2.78 10.98
CA THR A 223 -24.15 3.23 12.28
C THR A 223 -25.09 4.22 12.96
N VAL A 224 -25.67 5.16 12.22
CA VAL A 224 -26.63 6.12 12.77
C VAL A 224 -27.94 5.44 13.15
N GLU A 225 -28.40 4.48 12.34
CA GLU A 225 -29.59 3.68 12.64
C GLU A 225 -29.41 2.82 13.90
N ASP A 226 -28.28 2.11 14.00
CA ASP A 226 -27.94 1.30 15.17
C ASP A 226 -27.79 2.17 16.44
N PHE A 227 -27.19 3.35 16.31
CA PHE A 227 -27.10 4.30 17.43
C PHE A 227 -28.48 4.77 17.92
N ARG A 228 -29.39 5.13 17.01
CA ARG A 228 -30.77 5.52 17.37
C ARG A 228 -31.54 4.37 18.01
N ALA A 229 -31.34 3.15 17.53
CA ALA A 229 -32.00 1.96 18.07
C ALA A 229 -31.50 1.61 19.48
N SER A 230 -30.20 1.79 19.72
CA SER A 230 -29.56 1.49 21.01
C SER A 230 -29.76 2.59 22.07
N HIS A 231 -30.04 3.83 21.66
CA HIS A 231 -30.22 4.98 22.56
C HIS A 231 -31.58 5.69 22.30
N PRO A 232 -32.72 5.03 22.59
CA PRO A 232 -34.05 5.57 22.30
C PRO A 232 -34.42 6.81 23.14
N ASP A 233 -33.69 7.05 24.23
CA ASP A 233 -33.81 8.16 25.15
C ASP A 233 -33.00 9.39 24.74
N LEU A 234 -32.16 9.28 23.71
CA LEU A 234 -31.32 10.36 23.20
C LEU A 234 -31.78 10.82 21.81
N THR A 235 -31.72 12.13 21.56
CA THR A 235 -31.94 12.72 20.24
C THR A 235 -30.62 13.23 19.68
N ILE A 236 -30.34 12.93 18.42
CA ILE A 236 -29.15 13.42 17.72
C ILE A 236 -29.38 14.88 17.34
N ASN A 237 -28.55 15.78 17.89
CA ASN A 237 -28.63 17.22 17.64
C ASN A 237 -27.70 17.64 16.52
N TYR A 238 -26.47 17.13 16.54
CA TYR A 238 -25.43 17.54 15.62
C TYR A 238 -24.47 16.39 15.34
N ILE A 239 -24.04 16.28 14.09
CA ILE A 239 -23.03 15.32 13.66
C ILE A 239 -21.85 16.11 13.13
N TYR A 240 -20.69 15.91 13.76
CA TYR A 240 -19.46 16.60 13.44
C TYR A 240 -18.40 15.62 12.96
N THR A 241 -17.78 15.90 11.82
CA THR A 241 -16.57 15.23 11.39
C THR A 241 -15.38 16.11 11.81
N GLY A 242 -14.40 15.56 12.53
CA GLY A 242 -13.32 16.32 13.19
C GLY A 242 -12.64 17.42 12.33
N PRO A 243 -12.00 18.45 12.95
CA PRO A 243 -11.56 19.65 12.26
C PRO A 243 -10.54 19.35 11.14
N SER A 244 -10.57 20.19 10.10
CA SER A 244 -9.72 20.12 8.90
C SER A 244 -8.22 20.02 9.20
N GLU A 245 -7.76 20.57 10.34
CA GLU A 245 -6.37 20.56 10.79
C GLU A 245 -5.92 19.18 11.32
N LEU A 246 -6.82 18.38 11.90
CA LEU A 246 -6.57 16.97 12.25
C LEU A 246 -6.68 16.04 11.03
N ASN A 247 -7.22 16.57 9.92
CA ASN A 247 -7.35 15.97 8.59
C ASN A 247 -6.23 16.40 7.62
N SER A 248 -5.27 17.20 8.08
CA SER A 248 -4.27 17.92 7.26
C SER A 248 -3.21 17.06 6.55
N LYS A 249 -3.29 15.73 6.61
CA LYS A 249 -2.40 14.84 5.86
C LYS A 249 -3.13 13.61 5.35
N LYS A 250 -3.85 13.73 4.22
CA LYS A 250 -4.42 12.59 3.44
C LYS A 250 -4.89 11.44 4.34
N LYS A 251 -5.72 11.72 5.34
CA LYS A 251 -6.19 10.71 6.28
C LYS A 251 -7.43 10.06 5.70
N THR A 252 -7.27 8.82 5.29
CA THR A 252 -8.34 8.00 4.70
C THR A 252 -9.24 7.34 5.77
N HIS A 253 -9.41 7.99 6.93
CA HIS A 253 -10.26 7.55 8.04
C HIS A 253 -11.14 8.71 8.51
N LEU A 254 -12.42 8.43 8.79
CA LEU A 254 -13.39 9.42 9.22
C LEU A 254 -13.61 9.28 10.74
N LEU A 255 -13.24 10.33 11.49
CA LEU A 255 -13.66 10.47 12.88
C LEU A 255 -14.95 11.26 12.91
N LEU A 256 -16.00 10.65 13.47
CA LEU A 256 -17.32 11.21 13.56
C LEU A 256 -17.72 11.36 15.02
N TYR A 257 -18.30 12.49 15.36
CA TYR A 257 -18.81 12.82 16.68
C TYR A 257 -20.30 13.07 16.56
N ILE A 258 -21.10 12.34 17.34
CA ILE A 258 -22.53 12.54 17.46
C ILE A 258 -22.77 13.24 18.79
N PHE A 259 -23.39 14.42 18.73
CA PHE A 259 -23.83 15.18 19.88
C PHE A 259 -25.32 14.90 20.10
N THR A 260 -25.67 14.57 21.33
CA THR A 260 -27.01 14.16 21.70
C THR A 260 -27.52 14.92 22.92
N GLU A 261 -28.83 15.12 22.97
CA GLU A 261 -29.54 15.58 24.15
C GLU A 261 -30.62 14.58 24.57
N PRO A 262 -31.08 14.63 25.83
CA PRO A 262 -32.21 13.82 26.27
C PRO A 262 -33.44 14.10 25.40
N ALA A 263 -34.16 13.06 24.97
CA ALA A 263 -35.36 13.19 24.16
C ALA A 263 -36.45 14.06 24.81
N SER A 264 -36.44 14.17 26.14
CA SER A 264 -37.31 15.08 26.90
C SER A 264 -37.00 16.57 26.69
N ALA A 265 -35.79 16.92 26.27
CA ALA A 265 -35.37 18.30 25.99
C ALA A 265 -35.82 18.79 24.61
N PHE A 266 -36.13 17.87 23.68
CA PHE A 266 -36.39 18.18 22.26
C PHE A 266 -37.82 18.66 21.95
N SER A 267 -38.66 18.92 22.96
CA SER A 267 -40.05 19.37 22.80
C SER A 267 -40.21 20.84 22.38
N GLY A 268 -39.17 21.54 21.88
CA GLY A 268 -39.26 23.01 21.81
C GLY A 268 -38.34 23.84 20.91
N SER A 269 -37.62 23.31 19.92
CA SER A 269 -36.84 24.19 19.03
C SER A 269 -36.90 23.78 17.55
N ASN A 270 -37.37 24.72 16.74
CA ASN A 270 -37.42 24.63 15.28
C ASN A 270 -36.00 24.48 14.72
N LEU A 271 -35.79 23.50 13.85
CA LEU A 271 -34.61 23.37 13.00
C LEU A 271 -34.43 24.65 12.15
N GLN A 272 -33.51 25.53 12.54
CA GLN A 272 -32.93 26.50 11.62
C GLN A 272 -31.69 25.88 11.00
N VAL A 273 -31.80 25.54 9.72
CA VAL A 273 -30.66 25.21 8.86
C VAL A 273 -30.08 26.54 8.39
N GLU A 274 -29.05 27.04 9.06
CA GLU A 274 -28.19 28.09 8.50
C GLU A 274 -27.15 27.42 7.61
N ALA A 275 -27.30 27.61 6.30
CA ALA A 275 -26.27 27.33 5.32
C ALA A 275 -25.39 28.58 5.20
N GLU A 276 -24.16 28.53 5.71
CA GLU A 276 -23.16 29.56 5.40
C GLU A 276 -22.63 29.36 3.97
N ALA A 277 -22.51 30.49 3.26
CA ALA A 277 -22.10 30.64 1.87
C ALA A 277 -20.57 30.66 1.69
#